data_AF-A0A536G1S5-F1
#
_entry.id   AF-A0A536G1S5-F1
#
_cell.length_a   1.000
_cell.length_b   1.000
_cell.length_c   1.000
_cell.angle_alpha   90.00
_cell.angle_beta   90.00
_cell.angle_gamma   90.00
#
_symmetry.space_group_name_H-M   'P 1'
#
loop_
_entity.id
_entity.type
_entity.pdbx_description
1 polymer ?
#
loop_
_entity_poly.entity_id
_entity_poly.type
_entity_poly.pdbx_seq_one_letter_code
_entity_poly.pdbx_strand_id
1 'polypeptide(L)' 'MTLGIETSCDETSVAVVADGRRILANVIHSQVDVHEAFGGVVPELAARDH' A
#
# COMPACT_ATOMS: atom_id res chain seq x y z
N MET A 1 13.10 -17.03 0.78
CA MET A 1 12.58 -15.82 1.45
C MET A 1 12.94 -14.63 0.59
N THR A 2 11.98 -13.75 0.31
CA THR A 2 12.10 -12.66 -0.66
C THR A 2 11.57 -11.38 -0.02
N LEU A 3 12.30 -10.27 -0.19
CA LEU A 3 11.85 -8.93 0.18
C LEU A 3 11.34 -8.23 -1.09
N GLY A 4 10.08 -7.81 -1.08
CA GLY A 4 9.45 -7.01 -2.13
C GLY A 4 9.35 -5.56 -1.68
N ILE A 5 9.63 -4.64 -2.59
CA ILE A 5 9.49 -3.19 -2.41
C ILE A 5 8.74 -2.66 -3.63
N GLU A 6 7.70 -1.88 -3.40
CA GLU A 6 6.86 -1.28 -4.44
C GLU A 6 6.69 0.21 -4.16
N THR A 7 7.03 1.05 -5.15
CA THR A 7 7.06 2.52 -5.06
C THR A 7 6.72 3.18 -6.40
N SER A 8 6.05 2.49 -7.32
CA SER A 8 5.82 2.97 -8.69
C SER A 8 4.63 3.92 -8.84
N CYS A 9 3.74 3.99 -7.86
CA CYS A 9 2.56 4.87 -7.86
C CYS A 9 2.50 5.73 -6.58
N ASP A 10 1.32 5.84 -5.94
CA ASP A 10 1.04 6.73 -4.78
C ASP A 10 1.22 6.04 -3.42
N GLU A 11 1.69 4.80 -3.46
CA GLU A 11 1.80 3.89 -2.33
C GLU A 11 3.25 3.42 -2.23
N THR A 12 3.79 3.49 -1.02
CA THR A 12 5.07 2.87 -0.68
C THR A 12 4.78 1.62 0.12
N SER A 13 5.19 0.44 -0.37
CA SER A 13 4.97 -0.81 0.35
C SER A 13 6.20 -1.72 0.41
N VAL A 14 6.26 -2.51 1.49
CA VAL A 14 7.32 -3.48 1.75
C VAL A 14 6.71 -4.78 2.24
N ALA A 15 7.08 -5.90 1.62
CA ALA A 15 6.60 -7.22 1.98
C ALA A 15 7.72 -8.26 2.08
N VAL A 16 7.57 -9.20 3.01
CA VAL A 16 8.45 -10.36 3.17
C VAL A 16 7.67 -11.62 2.82
N VAL A 17 8.16 -12.37 1.84
CA VAL A 17 7.50 -13.57 1.32
C VAL A 17 8.38 -14.81 1.49
N ALA A 18 7.83 -15.87 2.07
CA ALA A 18 8.40 -17.21 2.08
C ALA A 18 7.87 -18.04 0.91
N ASP A 19 8.76 -18.81 0.28
CA ASP A 19 8.46 -19.77 -0.78
C ASP A 19 7.62 -19.22 -1.94
N GLY A 20 7.76 -17.91 -2.20
CA GLY A 20 7.05 -17.19 -3.27
C GLY A 20 5.53 -17.12 -3.12
N ARG A 21 4.96 -17.62 -2.02
CA ARG A 21 3.50 -17.74 -1.85
C ARG A 21 2.99 -17.33 -0.46
N ARG A 22 3.83 -17.42 0.57
CA ARG A 22 3.43 -17.13 1.95
C ARG A 22 3.93 -15.75 2.36
N ILE A 23 3.01 -14.84 2.66
CA ILE A 23 3.35 -13.52 3.21
C ILE A 23 3.67 -13.67 4.71
N LEU A 24 4.82 -13.19 5.13
CA LEU A 24 5.26 -13.16 6.53
C LEU A 24 5.08 -11.77 7.15
N ALA A 25 5.26 -10.71 6.36
CA ALA A 25 5.02 -9.33 6.75
C ALA A 25 4.62 -8.53 5.50
N ASN A 26 3.74 -7.56 5.67
CA ASN A 26 3.36 -6.61 4.63
C ASN A 26 3.00 -5.28 5.30
N VAL A 27 3.66 -4.20 4.89
CA VAL A 27 3.37 -2.83 5.35
C VAL A 27 3.17 -1.97 4.11
N ILE A 28 2.07 -1.25 4.08
CA ILE A 28 1.72 -0.32 3.03
C ILE A 28 1.62 1.05 3.69
N HIS A 29 2.23 2.04 3.05
CA HIS A 29 2.09 3.44 3.39
C HIS A 29 1.50 4.12 2.16
N SER A 30 0.18 4.30 2.17
CA SER A 30 -0.49 5.07 1.14
C SER A 30 -0.54 6.55 1.56
N GLN A 31 -0.47 7.47 0.60
CA GLN A 31 -0.85 8.87 0.86
C GLN A 31 -2.37 9.02 1.14
N VAL A 32 -3.12 7.92 1.13
CA VAL A 32 -4.57 7.81 1.38
C VAL A 32 -4.90 7.37 2.82
N ASP A 33 -3.92 6.85 3.59
CA ASP A 33 -4.13 6.25 4.93
C ASP A 33 -4.56 7.24 6.04
N VAL A 34 -4.63 8.54 5.75
CA VAL A 34 -5.31 9.52 6.62
C VAL A 34 -6.84 9.34 6.60
N HIS A 35 -7.41 8.64 5.63
CA HIS A 35 -8.86 8.56 5.42
C HIS A 35 -9.51 7.24 5.87
N GLU A 36 -8.75 6.27 6.36
CA GLU A 36 -9.34 4.99 6.82
C GLU A 36 -10.19 5.15 8.10
N ALA A 37 -9.98 6.23 8.87
CA ALA A 37 -10.83 6.55 10.02
C ALA A 37 -12.29 6.95 9.65
N PHE A 38 -12.62 7.15 8.36
CA PHE A 38 -13.93 7.68 7.91
C PHE A 38 -14.70 6.81 6.90
N GLY A 39 -14.33 5.52 6.71
CA GLY A 39 -15.23 4.56 6.05
C GLY A 39 -15.10 4.40 4.53
N GLY A 40 -13.91 4.61 3.97
CA GLY A 40 -13.55 4.15 2.63
C GLY A 40 -13.08 5.24 1.67
N VAL A 41 -12.46 4.79 0.58
CA VAL A 41 -11.84 5.62 -0.46
C VAL A 41 -12.92 6.29 -1.32
N VAL A 42 -12.97 7.62 -1.31
CA VAL A 42 -13.79 8.42 -2.24
C VAL A 42 -12.98 8.67 -3.52
N PRO A 43 -13.32 8.03 -4.66
CA PRO A 43 -12.51 8.09 -5.87
C PRO A 43 -12.39 9.47 -6.52
N GLU A 44 -13.28 10.41 -6.15
CA GLU A 44 -13.33 11.76 -6.74
C GLU A 44 -12.21 12.69 -6.23
N LEU A 45 -11.64 12.43 -5.04
CA LEU A 45 -10.55 13.25 -4.48
C LEU A 45 -9.15 12.80 -4.92
N ALA A 46 -8.96 11.51 -5.24
CA ALA A 46 -7.65 10.98 -5.64
C ALA A 46 -7.15 11.54 -6.99
N ALA A 47 -8.04 12.11 -7.80
CA ALA A 47 -7.69 12.71 -9.09
C ALA A 47 -7.20 14.17 -8.97
N ARG A 48 -7.17 14.78 -7.77
CA ARG A 48 -6.87 16.22 -7.60
C ARG A 48 -5.60 16.57 -6.83
N ASP A 49 -4.91 15.61 -6.24
CA ASP A 49 -3.54 15.81 -5.74
C ASP A 49 -2.62 14.92 -6.56
N HIS A 50 -1.84 15.56 -7.43
CA HIS A 50 -0.68 14.99 -8.11
C HIS A 50 0.50 14.85 -7.15
#